data_AF-A0A7W5MNX3-F1
#
_entry.id   AF-A0A7W5MNX3-F1
#
_cell.length_a   1.000
_cell.length_b   1.000
_cell.length_c   1.000
_cell.angle_alpha   90.00
_cell.angle_beta   90.00
_cell.angle_gamma   90.00
#
_symmetry.space_group_name_H-M   'P 1'
#
loop_
_entity.id
_entity.type
_entity.pdbx_description
1 polymer ?
#
loop_
_entity_poly.entity_id
_entity_poly.type
_entity_poly.pdbx_seq_one_letter_code
_entity_poly.pdbx_strand_id
1 'polypeptide(L)'
;MLATSGAARPLTPPVGRADDPQVCASLNGSEDLAERAPRFVIVGEIHGTDQVPRLFGDVACVVAKRRPVVIALEFDERTDVDVAQFLASSGDDAAVERLLRSDIWARDMADGRSSMAMLTLLRRLRDWRAAGRVIEVHGTQPRASGRLDQHHY
;
A
#
# COMPACT_ATOMS: atom_id res chain seq x y z
N MET A 1 -51.02 27.69 17.33
CA MET A 1 -50.12 26.69 16.71
C MET A 1 -48.69 27.11 17.00
N LEU A 2 -48.01 26.45 17.96
CA LEU A 2 -46.57 26.64 18.20
C LEU A 2 -45.83 25.49 17.49
N ALA A 3 -45.03 25.80 16.49
CA ALA A 3 -44.09 24.85 15.88
C ALA A 3 -42.77 24.93 16.65
N THR A 4 -42.41 23.83 17.31
CA THR A 4 -41.13 23.67 17.99
C THR A 4 -40.01 23.45 16.96
N SER A 5 -38.97 24.28 17.04
CA SER A 5 -37.75 24.13 16.24
C SER A 5 -36.95 22.93 16.75
N GLY A 6 -36.85 21.88 15.94
CA GLY A 6 -35.95 20.76 16.21
C GLY A 6 -34.51 21.17 15.92
N ALA A 7 -33.69 21.32 16.97
CA ALA A 7 -32.26 21.49 16.81
C ALA A 7 -31.64 20.22 16.21
N ALA A 8 -31.01 20.33 15.05
CA ALA A 8 -30.26 19.24 14.44
C ALA A 8 -29.10 18.82 15.35
N ARG A 9 -28.97 17.50 15.61
CA ARG A 9 -27.80 16.93 16.29
C ARG A 9 -26.55 17.27 15.46
N PRO A 10 -25.46 17.74 16.10
CA PRO A 10 -24.20 17.91 15.38
C PRO A 10 -23.72 16.56 14.84
N LEU A 11 -23.42 16.54 13.54
CA LEU A 11 -22.78 15.41 12.87
C LEU A 11 -21.43 15.16 13.56
N THR A 12 -21.20 13.92 13.95
CA THR A 12 -19.92 13.42 14.47
C THR A 12 -18.78 13.86 13.53
N PRO A 13 -17.61 14.31 14.03
CA PRO A 13 -16.51 14.72 13.17
C PRO A 13 -16.08 13.55 12.26
N PRO A 14 -15.55 13.84 11.06
CA PRO A 14 -15.15 12.79 10.13
C PRO A 14 -14.09 11.90 10.78
N VAL A 15 -14.25 10.58 10.62
CA VAL A 15 -13.16 9.60 10.78
C VAL A 15 -11.93 10.18 10.07
N GLY A 16 -10.79 10.23 10.77
CA GLY A 16 -9.61 11.00 10.38
C GLY A 16 -9.31 10.93 8.88
N ARG A 17 -9.03 12.10 8.27
CA ARG A 17 -8.69 12.20 6.85
C ARG A 17 -7.56 11.22 6.52
N ALA A 18 -7.78 10.43 5.48
CA ALA A 18 -6.85 9.40 4.98
C ALA A 18 -5.53 9.95 4.40
N ASP A 19 -5.30 11.27 4.50
CA ASP A 19 -4.18 11.99 3.89
C ASP A 19 -3.07 12.33 4.90
N ASP A 20 -3.24 12.01 6.20
CA ASP A 20 -2.17 12.16 7.19
C ASP A 20 -1.34 10.85 7.26
N PRO A 21 -0.06 10.85 6.86
CA PRO A 21 0.79 9.67 6.97
C PRO A 21 1.05 9.24 8.43
N GLN A 22 0.68 10.03 9.43
CA GLN A 22 0.75 9.64 10.84
C GLN A 22 -0.44 8.74 11.25
N VAL A 23 -1.58 8.85 10.57
CA VAL A 23 -2.81 8.14 10.91
C VAL A 23 -2.91 6.84 10.12
N CYS A 24 -2.81 5.71 10.82
CA CYS A 24 -3.19 4.42 10.26
C CYS A 24 -4.70 4.25 10.45
N ALA A 25 -5.44 3.92 9.39
CA ALA A 25 -6.82 3.50 9.57
C ALA A 25 -6.79 2.16 10.32
N SER A 26 -7.33 2.16 11.54
CA SER A 26 -7.49 0.95 12.34
C SER A 26 -8.61 0.11 11.72
N LEU A 27 -8.29 -1.13 11.37
CA LEU A 27 -9.24 -2.11 10.89
C LEU A 27 -9.53 -3.07 12.04
N ASN A 28 -10.77 -3.57 12.15
CA ASN A 28 -11.11 -4.54 13.18
C ASN A 28 -10.12 -5.72 13.16
N GLY A 29 -9.40 -5.93 14.27
CA GLY A 29 -8.40 -6.98 14.43
C GLY A 29 -6.98 -6.63 13.96
N SER A 30 -6.71 -5.44 13.39
CA SER A 30 -5.36 -5.04 12.97
C SER A 30 -4.41 -4.81 14.16
N GLU A 31 -4.95 -4.37 15.27
CA GLU A 31 -4.27 -4.14 16.54
C GLU A 31 -3.93 -5.46 17.21
N ASP A 32 -4.89 -6.38 17.27
CA ASP A 32 -4.69 -7.75 17.76
C ASP A 32 -3.61 -8.47 16.93
N LEU A 33 -3.62 -8.28 15.61
CA LEU A 33 -2.59 -8.81 14.72
C LEU A 33 -1.21 -8.22 15.06
N ALA A 34 -1.13 -6.91 15.27
CA ALA A 34 0.12 -6.25 15.65
C ALA A 34 0.62 -6.68 17.04
N GLU A 35 -0.29 -6.96 17.98
CA GLU A 35 0.01 -7.44 19.33
C GLU A 35 0.49 -8.89 19.35
N ARG A 36 -0.16 -9.76 18.59
CA ARG A 36 0.26 -11.16 18.43
C ARG A 36 1.62 -11.29 17.73
N ALA A 37 2.05 -10.24 17.01
CA ALA A 37 3.34 -10.14 16.35
C ALA A 37 3.74 -11.39 15.53
N PRO A 38 2.85 -11.93 14.66
CA PRO A 38 3.19 -13.10 13.85
C PRO A 38 4.42 -12.81 12.99
N ARG A 39 5.17 -13.86 12.66
CA ARG A 39 6.34 -13.72 11.77
C ARG A 39 5.94 -13.37 10.35
N PHE A 40 4.82 -13.91 9.88
CA PHE A 40 4.30 -13.71 8.53
C PHE A 40 2.80 -13.43 8.57
N VAL A 41 2.37 -12.55 7.68
CA VAL A 41 0.96 -12.28 7.37
C VAL A 41 0.86 -12.32 5.85
N ILE A 42 0.02 -13.20 5.33
CA ILE A 42 -0.20 -13.35 3.89
C ILE A 42 -1.61 -12.85 3.61
N VAL A 43 -1.73 -11.91 2.67
CA VAL A 43 -3.00 -11.36 2.22
C VAL A 43 -3.20 -11.79 0.78
N GLY A 44 -4.13 -12.72 0.55
CA GLY A 44 -4.56 -13.10 -0.79
C GLY A 44 -5.55 -12.07 -1.33
N GLU A 45 -5.50 -11.83 -2.64
CA GLU A 45 -6.28 -10.80 -3.29
C GLU A 45 -6.66 -11.18 -4.73
N ILE A 46 -7.59 -10.42 -5.32
CA ILE A 46 -7.96 -10.53 -6.74
C ILE A 46 -7.47 -9.25 -7.40
N HIS A 47 -6.54 -9.39 -8.35
CA HIS A 47 -5.91 -8.24 -8.99
C HIS A 47 -6.95 -7.26 -9.57
N GLY A 48 -6.60 -5.97 -9.53
CA GLY A 48 -7.41 -4.91 -10.11
C GLY A 48 -8.43 -4.29 -9.16
N THR A 49 -8.36 -4.60 -7.86
CA THR A 49 -9.16 -3.92 -6.83
C THR A 49 -8.40 -2.76 -6.18
N ASP A 50 -9.13 -1.72 -5.77
CA ASP A 50 -8.57 -0.63 -4.94
C ASP A 50 -8.54 -1.01 -3.46
N GLN A 51 -9.49 -1.87 -3.05
CA GLN A 51 -9.81 -2.18 -1.67
C GLN A 51 -8.68 -2.94 -0.99
N VAL A 52 -8.11 -3.97 -1.65
CA VAL A 52 -7.10 -4.82 -1.00
C VAL A 52 -5.75 -4.11 -0.87
N PRO A 53 -5.22 -3.38 -1.87
CA PRO A 53 -4.02 -2.55 -1.67
C PRO A 53 -4.20 -1.52 -0.55
N ARG A 54 -5.40 -0.93 -0.43
CA ARG A 54 -5.72 0.01 0.66
C ARG A 54 -5.68 -0.67 2.03
N LEU A 55 -6.38 -1.79 2.17
CA LEU A 55 -6.45 -2.62 3.38
C LEU A 55 -5.05 -3.10 3.80
N PHE A 56 -4.27 -3.59 2.84
CA PHE A 56 -2.91 -4.05 3.07
C PHE A 56 -2.02 -2.93 3.61
N GLY A 57 -2.12 -1.74 3.02
CA GLY A 57 -1.43 -0.54 3.53
C GLY A 57 -1.86 -0.16 4.95
N ASP A 58 -3.16 -0.24 5.27
CA ASP A 58 -3.67 0.04 6.62
C ASP A 58 -3.08 -0.93 7.66
N VAL A 59 -3.08 -2.24 7.37
CA VAL A 59 -2.45 -3.26 8.24
C VAL A 59 -0.94 -3.03 8.38
N ALA A 60 -0.23 -2.80 7.28
CA ALA A 60 1.19 -2.54 7.30
C ALA A 60 1.54 -1.30 8.15
N CYS A 61 0.73 -0.24 8.06
CA CYS A 61 0.88 0.96 8.86
C CYS A 61 0.75 0.65 10.36
N VAL A 62 -0.29 -0.08 10.78
CA VAL A 62 -0.51 -0.44 12.20
C VAL A 62 0.66 -1.26 12.75
N VAL A 63 1.17 -2.23 11.99
CA VAL A 63 2.33 -3.05 12.41
C VAL A 63 3.62 -2.23 12.43
N ALA A 64 3.84 -1.36 11.43
CA ALA A 64 5.03 -0.52 11.29
C ALA A 64 5.17 0.53 12.40
N LYS A 65 4.08 0.86 13.12
CA LYS A 65 4.14 1.71 14.33
C LYS A 65 4.85 1.02 15.50
N ARG A 66 4.90 -0.32 15.51
CA ARG A 66 5.40 -1.11 16.64
C ARG A 66 6.75 -1.77 16.36
N ARG A 67 7.06 -2.08 15.10
CA ARG A 67 8.28 -2.80 14.71
C ARG A 67 8.63 -2.58 13.23
N PRO A 68 9.88 -2.84 12.82
CA PRO A 68 10.24 -2.93 11.41
C PRO A 68 9.36 -3.91 10.65
N VAL A 69 9.00 -3.58 9.41
CA VAL A 69 8.22 -4.44 8.52
C VAL A 69 8.91 -4.61 7.17
N VAL A 70 8.89 -5.85 6.69
CA VAL A 70 9.24 -6.20 5.32
C VAL A 70 7.92 -6.47 4.60
N ILE A 71 7.67 -5.74 3.52
CA ILE A 71 6.52 -5.90 2.66
C ILE A 71 6.95 -6.65 1.42
N ALA A 72 6.28 -7.77 1.16
CA ALA A 72 6.53 -8.59 -0.01
C ALA A 72 5.35 -8.42 -0.97
N LEU A 73 5.58 -7.80 -2.13
CA LEU A 73 4.57 -7.57 -3.16
C LEU A 73 4.74 -8.58 -4.29
N GLU A 74 3.66 -8.89 -4.99
CA GLU A 74 3.70 -9.74 -6.19
C GLU A 74 4.26 -8.98 -7.41
N PHE A 75 5.46 -8.43 -7.25
CA PHE A 75 6.26 -7.77 -8.27
C PHE A 75 7.45 -8.67 -8.64
N ASP A 76 7.99 -8.45 -9.84
CA ASP A 76 9.27 -9.04 -10.24
C ASP A 76 10.41 -8.40 -9.42
N GLU A 77 11.31 -9.23 -8.90
CA GLU A 77 12.50 -8.80 -8.14
C GLU A 77 13.39 -7.76 -8.86
N ARG A 78 13.29 -7.60 -10.19
CA ARG A 78 13.96 -6.51 -10.93
C ARG A 78 13.48 -5.13 -10.50
N THR A 79 12.26 -5.03 -9.99
CA THR A 79 11.62 -3.77 -9.57
C THR A 79 12.13 -3.30 -8.20
N ASP A 80 12.85 -4.13 -7.44
CA ASP A 80 13.25 -3.83 -6.05
C ASP A 80 14.09 -2.57 -5.96
N VAL A 81 15.01 -2.36 -6.91
CA VAL A 81 15.87 -1.17 -6.94
C VAL A 81 15.04 0.10 -7.16
N ASP A 82 14.11 0.08 -8.10
CA ASP A 82 13.26 1.23 -8.42
C ASP A 82 12.30 1.56 -7.28
N VAL A 83 11.70 0.54 -6.66
CA VAL A 83 10.83 0.71 -5.48
C VAL A 83 11.63 1.25 -4.29
N ALA A 84 12.81 0.68 -4.01
CA ALA A 84 13.65 1.14 -2.91
C ALA A 84 14.09 2.61 -3.09
N GLN A 85 14.44 3.01 -4.31
CA GLN A 85 14.76 4.40 -4.66
C GLN A 85 13.55 5.31 -4.49
N PHE A 86 12.36 4.89 -4.94
CA PHE A 86 11.13 5.64 -4.77
C PHE A 86 10.80 5.86 -3.28
N LEU A 87 10.88 4.81 -2.47
CA LEU A 87 10.61 4.88 -1.02
C LEU A 87 11.59 5.80 -0.27
N ALA A 88 12.81 5.98 -0.78
CA ALA A 88 13.81 6.87 -0.20
C ALA A 88 13.75 8.32 -0.73
N SER A 89 12.89 8.58 -1.73
CA SER A 89 12.80 9.88 -2.38
C SER A 89 11.84 10.86 -1.69
N SER A 90 11.85 12.12 -2.13
CA SER A 90 10.82 13.13 -1.87
C SER A 90 9.44 12.76 -2.45
N GLY A 91 9.39 11.72 -3.31
CA GLY A 91 8.29 11.26 -4.17
C GLY A 91 7.55 12.36 -4.90
N ASP A 92 8.31 13.36 -5.35
CA ASP A 92 7.91 14.33 -6.37
C ASP A 92 7.60 13.65 -7.71
N ASP A 93 7.11 14.44 -8.67
CA ASP A 93 6.71 13.94 -9.98
C ASP A 93 7.87 13.23 -10.70
N ALA A 94 9.10 13.71 -10.53
CA ALA A 94 10.28 13.07 -11.13
C ALA A 94 10.56 11.68 -10.53
N ALA A 95 10.39 11.51 -9.22
CA ALA A 95 10.50 10.20 -8.57
C ALA A 95 9.38 9.25 -8.98
N VAL A 96 8.17 9.77 -9.15
CA VAL A 96 7.02 8.99 -9.63
C VAL A 96 7.25 8.56 -11.08
N GLU A 97 7.69 9.46 -11.95
CA GLU A 97 8.02 9.12 -13.34
C GLU A 97 9.10 8.04 -13.43
N ARG A 98 10.15 8.11 -12.60
CA ARG A 98 11.18 7.07 -12.55
C ARG A 98 10.58 5.72 -12.16
N LEU A 99 9.76 5.68 -11.11
CA LEU A 99 9.07 4.46 -10.69
C LEU A 99 8.18 3.90 -11.81
N LEU A 100 7.40 4.76 -12.48
CA LEU A 100 6.49 4.34 -13.56
C LEU A 100 7.21 3.85 -14.82
N ARG A 101 8.52 4.09 -14.96
CA ARG A 101 9.35 3.52 -16.03
C ARG A 101 9.94 2.15 -15.69
N SER A 102 9.73 1.65 -14.47
CA SER A 102 10.23 0.33 -14.06
C SER A 102 9.46 -0.82 -14.69
N ASP A 103 10.07 -2.01 -14.67
CA ASP A 103 9.58 -3.21 -15.35
C ASP A 103 8.15 -3.59 -14.98
N ILE A 104 7.69 -3.35 -13.75
CA ILE A 104 6.31 -3.69 -13.33
C ILE A 104 5.26 -2.78 -13.99
N TRP A 105 5.55 -1.51 -14.22
CA TRP A 105 4.62 -0.56 -14.87
C TRP A 105 4.75 -0.55 -16.40
N ALA A 106 5.88 -0.98 -16.95
CA ALA A 106 6.11 -1.09 -18.39
C ALA A 106 5.52 -2.37 -19.02
N ARG A 107 4.74 -3.17 -18.27
CA ARG A 107 4.18 -4.45 -18.74
C ARG A 107 3.03 -4.24 -19.73
N ASP A 108 2.97 -5.09 -20.75
CA ASP A 108 1.84 -5.14 -21.69
C ASP A 108 0.52 -5.63 -21.05
N MET A 109 0.62 -6.33 -19.91
CA MET A 109 -0.53 -6.90 -19.19
C MET A 109 -1.01 -5.95 -18.09
N ALA A 110 -2.21 -5.40 -18.26
CA ALA A 110 -2.89 -4.57 -17.27
C ALA A 110 -3.84 -5.39 -16.41
N ASP A 111 -3.29 -6.27 -15.55
CA ASP A 111 -4.08 -7.11 -14.64
C ASP A 111 -4.40 -6.45 -13.29
N GLY A 112 -3.76 -5.32 -12.97
CA GLY A 112 -3.94 -4.60 -11.71
C GLY A 112 -2.67 -4.47 -10.86
N ARG A 113 -1.62 -5.25 -11.13
CA ARG A 113 -0.33 -5.16 -10.41
C ARG A 113 0.44 -3.86 -10.69
N SER A 114 0.12 -3.20 -11.81
CA SER A 114 0.64 -1.89 -12.22
C SER A 114 -0.41 -0.76 -12.08
N SER A 115 -1.44 -0.96 -11.24
CA SER A 115 -2.55 -0.02 -11.09
C SER A 115 -2.20 1.26 -10.30
N MET A 116 -3.10 2.24 -10.38
CA MET A 116 -3.07 3.44 -9.53
C MET A 116 -3.20 3.10 -8.04
N ALA A 117 -3.92 2.04 -7.68
CA ALA A 117 -4.03 1.57 -6.30
C ALA A 117 -2.68 1.11 -5.74
N MET A 118 -1.89 0.40 -6.56
CA MET A 118 -0.54 -0.02 -6.18
C MET A 118 0.43 1.17 -6.08
N LEU A 119 0.35 2.15 -7.00
CA LEU A 119 1.12 3.40 -6.85
C LEU A 119 0.72 4.15 -5.56
N THR A 120 -0.57 4.20 -5.25
CA THR A 120 -1.09 4.82 -4.02
C THR A 120 -0.56 4.11 -2.78
N LEU A 121 -0.53 2.78 -2.78
CA LEU A 121 0.10 1.99 -1.71
C LEU A 121 1.57 2.39 -1.54
N LEU A 122 2.37 2.40 -2.62
CA LEU A 122 3.78 2.76 -2.52
C LEU A 122 4.00 4.20 -2.03
N ARG A 123 3.17 5.16 -2.44
CA ARG A 123 3.21 6.55 -1.92
C ARG A 123 3.01 6.57 -0.41
N ARG A 124 2.02 5.84 0.10
CA ARG A 124 1.76 5.75 1.54
C ARG A 124 2.96 5.14 2.27
N LEU A 125 3.53 4.05 1.74
CA LEU A 125 4.73 3.40 2.31
C LEU A 125 5.93 4.37 2.34
N ARG A 126 6.13 5.17 1.29
CA ARG A 126 7.16 6.22 1.23
C ARG A 126 6.94 7.25 2.34
N ASP A 127 5.74 7.79 2.48
CA ASP A 127 5.43 8.80 3.50
C ASP A 127 5.65 8.26 4.92
N TRP A 128 5.31 7.00 5.14
CA TRP A 128 5.53 6.30 6.39
C TRP A 128 7.01 6.08 6.70
N ARG A 129 7.81 5.74 5.69
CA ARG A 129 9.26 5.64 5.81
C ARG A 129 9.89 7.01 6.09
N ALA A 130 9.45 8.05 5.39
CA ALA A 130 9.88 9.43 5.64
C ALA A 130 9.52 9.93 7.05
N ALA A 131 8.41 9.43 7.61
CA ALA A 131 8.00 9.66 9.00
C ALA A 131 8.77 8.80 10.03
N GLY A 132 9.82 8.08 9.62
CA GLY A 132 10.74 7.34 10.51
C GLY A 132 10.36 5.88 10.76
N ARG A 133 9.35 5.33 10.08
CA ARG A 133 9.04 3.89 10.17
C ARG A 133 10.04 3.09 9.35
N VAL A 134 10.45 1.92 9.85
CA VAL A 134 11.35 1.02 9.12
C VAL A 134 10.52 0.10 8.23
N ILE A 135 10.46 0.45 6.94
CA ILE A 135 9.69 -0.26 5.91
C ILE A 135 10.63 -0.60 4.76
N GLU A 136 10.71 -1.88 4.42
CA GLU A 136 11.34 -2.39 3.20
C GLU A 136 10.29 -3.03 2.31
N VAL A 137 10.47 -2.95 0.99
CA VAL A 137 9.57 -3.56 0.01
C VAL A 137 10.40 -4.40 -0.96
N HIS A 138 9.95 -5.63 -1.20
CA HIS A 138 10.59 -6.59 -2.11
C HIS A 138 9.54 -7.28 -2.99
N GLY A 139 9.90 -7.59 -4.23
CA GLY A 139 9.14 -8.46 -5.11
C GLY A 139 9.23 -9.92 -4.68
N THR A 140 8.16 -10.68 -4.87
CA THR A 140 8.13 -12.13 -4.61
C THR A 140 8.19 -12.97 -5.88
N GLN A 141 8.04 -12.35 -7.05
CA GLN A 141 8.15 -13.07 -8.30
C GLN A 141 9.61 -13.13 -8.74
N PRO A 142 10.12 -14.34 -9.03
CA PRO A 142 11.49 -14.48 -9.49
C PRO A 142 11.68 -13.70 -10.78
N ARG A 143 12.89 -13.18 -10.98
CA ARG A 143 13.27 -12.53 -12.24
C ARG A 143 12.91 -13.44 -13.40
N ALA A 144 11.99 -13.02 -14.26
CA ALA A 144 11.65 -13.81 -15.43
C ALA A 144 12.91 -13.93 -16.33
N SER A 145 13.58 -15.08 -16.31
CA SER A 145 14.62 -15.41 -17.28
C SER A 145 13.95 -15.42 -18.64
N GLY A 146 14.43 -14.64 -19.60
CA GLY A 146 13.81 -14.45 -20.91
C GLY A 146 13.50 -15.76 -21.66
N ARG A 147 12.33 -16.34 -21.36
CA ARG A 147 11.49 -17.22 -22.18
C ARG A 147 10.22 -17.45 -21.38
N LEU A 148 9.18 -16.67 -21.64
CA LEU A 148 7.84 -17.07 -21.23
C LEU A 148 7.45 -18.22 -22.14
N ASP A 149 7.59 -19.46 -21.66
CA ASP A 149 6.82 -20.57 -22.21
C ASP A 149 5.35 -20.20 -21.95
N GLN A 150 4.71 -19.73 -23.03
CA GLN A 150 3.32 -19.34 -23.06
C GLN A 150 2.45 -20.59 -22.86
N HIS A 151 2.25 -20.99 -21.61
CA HIS A 151 1.14 -21.85 -21.27
C HIS A 151 -0.08 -20.97 -21.04
N HIS A 152 -0.70 -20.60 -22.15
CA HIS A 152 -2.10 -20.18 -22.19
C HIS A 152 -2.94 -21.36 -21.65
N TYR A 153 -3.78 -21.08 -20.66
CA TYR A 153 -4.83 -21.99 -20.22
C TYR A 153 -6.10 -21.74 -21.04
#